data_AF-A0A023WY34-F1
#
_entry.id   AF-A0A023WY34-F1
#
_cell.length_a   1.000
_cell.length_b   1.000
_cell.length_c   1.000
_cell.angle_alpha   90.00
_cell.angle_beta   90.00
_cell.angle_gamma   90.00
#
_symmetry.space_group_name_H-M   'P 1'
#
loop_
_entity.id
_entity.type
_entity.pdbx_description
1 polymer ?
#
loop_
_entity_poly.entity_id
_entity_poly.type
_entity_poly.pdbx_seq_one_letter_code
_entity_poly.pdbx_strand_id
1 'polypeptide(L)'
;MNFTTIQILAFVGAVAAMTIVFGLGYLEGRRAARQDLEHLATANRQLVENLRHRAERAQHEHTISRLNAAQALEHLTEELDALRAELADAQRRALTAEDAETLAEIAAKLNLAATVFTKMGSEQGTHASKLALAAIAIADRYWNTTPLSTWERVDATLGTQPAAMCM
;
A
#
# COMPACT_ATOMS: atom_id res chain seq x y z
N MET A 1 48.55 27.45 -89.82
CA MET A 1 48.30 26.59 -88.65
C MET A 1 47.00 25.83 -88.94
N ASN A 2 47.05 24.50 -89.02
CA ASN A 2 45.97 23.71 -89.62
C ASN A 2 44.81 23.53 -88.64
N PHE A 3 43.58 23.59 -89.13
CA PHE A 3 42.33 23.46 -88.36
C PHE A 3 42.30 22.21 -87.45
N THR A 4 42.94 21.13 -87.89
CA THR A 4 43.09 19.87 -87.14
C THR A 4 43.92 20.01 -85.87
N THR A 5 44.97 20.84 -85.85
CA THR A 5 45.79 21.06 -84.64
C THR A 5 45.02 21.84 -83.57
N ILE A 6 44.16 22.78 -83.98
CA ILE A 6 43.31 23.56 -83.07
C ILE A 6 42.24 22.65 -82.42
N GLN A 7 41.65 21.73 -83.19
CA GLN A 7 40.67 20.76 -82.66
C GLN A 7 41.27 19.80 -81.61
N ILE A 8 42.48 19.29 -81.85
CA ILE A 8 43.16 18.41 -80.89
C ILE A 8 43.47 19.16 -79.60
N LEU A 9 43.97 20.40 -79.69
CA LEU A 9 44.28 21.22 -78.53
C LEU A 9 43.03 21.56 -77.71
N ALA A 10 41.92 21.87 -78.38
CA ALA A 10 40.62 22.11 -77.74
C ALA A 10 40.08 20.85 -77.04
N PHE A 11 40.23 19.67 -77.64
CA PHE A 11 39.80 18.41 -77.03
C PHE A 11 40.62 18.07 -75.78
N VAL A 12 41.94 18.23 -75.84
CA VAL A 12 42.83 18.06 -74.67
C VAL A 12 42.49 19.05 -73.56
N GLY A 13 42.24 20.32 -73.92
CA GLY A 13 41.81 21.35 -72.96
C GLY A 13 40.46 21.04 -72.30
N ALA A 14 39.48 20.55 -73.06
CA ALA A 14 38.16 20.18 -72.54
C ALA A 14 38.23 18.97 -71.59
N VAL A 15 39.01 17.95 -71.94
CA VAL A 15 39.21 16.76 -71.10
C VAL A 15 39.94 17.14 -69.81
N ALA A 16 40.97 17.98 -69.88
CA ALA A 16 41.68 18.48 -68.69
C ALA A 16 40.79 19.33 -67.78
N ALA A 17 39.91 20.18 -68.34
CA ALA A 17 38.96 20.95 -67.55
C ALA A 17 37.93 20.04 -66.85
N MET A 18 37.40 19.03 -67.54
CA MET A 18 36.46 18.09 -66.94
C MET A 18 37.07 17.28 -65.80
N THR A 19 38.31 16.81 -65.94
CA THR A 19 38.98 16.03 -64.87
C THR A 19 39.22 16.87 -63.63
N ILE A 20 39.56 18.16 -63.78
CA ILE A 20 39.73 19.09 -62.65
C ILE A 20 38.40 19.32 -61.93
N VAL A 21 37.31 19.57 -62.66
CA VAL A 21 35.98 19.81 -62.07
C VAL A 21 35.46 18.56 -61.36
N PHE A 22 35.60 17.37 -61.96
CA PHE A 22 35.24 16.12 -61.30
C PHE A 22 36.11 15.84 -60.06
N GLY A 23 37.41 16.12 -60.13
CA GLY A 23 38.32 15.96 -58.99
C GLY A 23 37.97 16.86 -57.82
N LEU A 24 37.65 18.13 -58.08
CA LEU A 24 37.20 19.10 -57.07
C LEU A 24 35.85 18.69 -56.48
N GLY A 25 34.85 18.36 -57.30
CA GLY A 25 33.53 17.93 -56.84
C GLY A 25 33.58 16.65 -56.00
N TYR A 26 34.44 15.69 -56.35
CA TYR A 26 34.63 14.47 -55.56
C TYR A 26 35.30 14.74 -54.20
N LEU A 27 36.31 15.63 -54.17
CA LEU A 27 36.99 16.01 -52.92
C LEU A 27 36.07 16.81 -52.00
N GLU A 28 35.28 17.73 -52.53
CA GLU A 28 34.28 18.49 -51.77
C GLU A 28 33.16 17.58 -51.25
N GLY A 29 32.62 16.70 -52.08
CA GLY A 29 31.61 15.73 -51.66
C GLY A 29 32.11 14.79 -50.56
N ARG A 30 33.37 14.34 -50.66
CA ARG A 30 33.99 13.50 -49.62
C ARG A 30 34.27 14.27 -48.33
N ARG A 31 34.55 15.58 -48.40
CA ARG A 31 34.72 16.43 -47.21
C ARG A 31 33.37 16.69 -46.52
N ALA A 32 32.33 17.00 -47.29
CA ALA A 32 30.97 17.17 -46.77
C ALA A 32 30.47 15.89 -46.09
N ALA A 33 30.62 14.73 -46.73
CA ALA A 33 30.22 13.45 -46.14
C ALA A 33 30.98 13.13 -44.84
N ARG A 34 32.26 13.52 -44.71
CA ARG A 34 33.02 13.35 -43.46
C ARG A 34 32.50 14.27 -42.36
N GLN A 35 32.22 15.54 -42.69
CA GLN A 35 31.66 16.48 -41.73
C GLN A 35 30.29 16.03 -41.24
N ASP A 36 29.42 15.55 -42.12
CA ASP A 36 28.10 15.02 -41.76
C ASP A 36 28.22 13.79 -40.84
N LEU A 37 29.14 12.86 -41.14
CA LEU A 37 29.39 11.71 -40.28
C LEU A 37 29.93 12.12 -38.90
N GLU A 38 30.81 13.11 -38.84
CA GLU A 38 31.33 13.65 -37.58
C GLU A 38 30.22 14.33 -36.77
N HIS A 39 29.33 15.10 -37.42
CA HIS A 39 28.18 15.73 -36.79
C HIS A 39 27.16 14.70 -36.28
N LEU A 40 26.90 13.65 -37.06
CA LEU A 40 26.04 12.55 -36.63
C LEU A 40 26.68 11.76 -35.47
N ALA A 41 27.99 11.57 -35.49
CA ALA A 41 28.71 10.89 -34.41
C ALA A 41 28.68 11.70 -33.11
N THR A 42 28.85 13.03 -33.16
CA THR A 42 28.76 13.90 -31.98
C THR A 42 27.33 13.97 -31.46
N ALA A 43 26.32 14.10 -32.34
CA ALA A 43 24.91 14.05 -31.95
C ALA A 43 24.55 12.71 -31.28
N ASN A 44 25.00 11.59 -31.83
CA ASN A 44 24.78 10.28 -31.22
C ASN A 44 25.46 10.15 -29.84
N ARG A 45 26.69 10.66 -29.68
CA ARG A 45 27.35 10.66 -28.36
C ARG A 45 26.56 11.46 -27.34
N GLN A 46 26.10 12.66 -27.71
CA GLN A 46 25.27 13.49 -26.84
C GLN A 46 23.95 12.80 -26.48
N LEU A 47 23.30 12.13 -27.45
CA LEU A 47 22.09 11.35 -27.19
C LEU A 47 22.35 10.21 -26.20
N VAL A 48 23.45 9.47 -26.37
CA VAL A 48 23.83 8.38 -25.46
C VAL A 48 24.11 8.90 -24.05
N GLU A 49 24.83 10.01 -23.91
CA GLU A 49 25.09 10.64 -22.60
C GLU A 49 23.80 11.11 -21.93
N ASN A 50 22.91 11.77 -22.69
CA ASN A 50 21.61 12.18 -22.18
C ASN A 50 20.74 11.00 -21.74
N LEU A 51 20.75 9.89 -22.49
CA LEU A 51 20.03 8.67 -22.13
C LEU A 51 20.62 8.02 -20.88
N ARG A 52 21.96 8.00 -20.73
CA ARG A 52 22.61 7.51 -19.51
C ARG A 52 22.21 8.33 -18.30
N HIS A 53 22.26 9.66 -18.38
CA HIS A 53 21.84 10.52 -17.28
C HIS A 53 20.35 10.35 -16.93
N ARG A 54 19.49 10.15 -17.92
CA ARG A 54 18.07 9.83 -17.67
C ARG A 54 17.91 8.48 -16.96
N ALA A 55 18.66 7.46 -17.37
CA ALA A 55 18.64 6.15 -16.73
C ALA A 55 19.12 6.22 -15.27
N GLU A 56 20.22 6.93 -15.01
CA GLU A 56 20.75 7.15 -13.66
C GLU A 56 19.72 7.88 -12.76
N ARG A 57 19.08 8.93 -13.28
CA ARG A 57 18.02 9.66 -12.55
C ARG A 57 16.83 8.75 -12.24
N ALA A 58 16.35 7.99 -13.22
CA ALA A 58 15.24 7.06 -13.01
C ALA A 58 15.58 5.98 -11.98
N GLN A 59 16.82 5.47 -11.99
CA GLN A 59 17.28 4.50 -10.99
C GLN A 59 17.35 5.11 -9.59
N HIS A 60 17.81 6.36 -9.48
CA HIS A 60 17.85 7.10 -8.23
C HIS A 60 16.44 7.36 -7.67
N GLU A 61 15.52 7.86 -8.50
CA GLU A 61 14.11 8.08 -8.14
C GLU A 61 13.42 6.78 -7.70
N HIS A 62 13.66 5.68 -8.42
CA HIS A 62 13.13 4.37 -8.03
C HIS A 62 13.70 3.89 -6.68
N THR A 63 14.97 4.15 -6.41
CA THR A 63 15.60 3.80 -5.13
C THR A 63 14.99 4.61 -3.98
N ILE A 64 14.75 5.91 -4.17
CA ILE A 64 14.07 6.75 -3.18
C ILE A 64 12.64 6.26 -2.95
N SER A 65 11.89 5.95 -4.01
CA SER A 65 10.53 5.44 -3.90
C SER A 65 10.47 4.14 -3.09
N ARG A 66 11.42 3.22 -3.31
CA ARG A 66 11.54 1.99 -2.50
C ARG A 66 11.85 2.26 -1.04
N LEU A 67 12.72 3.22 -0.75
CA LEU A 67 13.05 3.60 0.63
C LEU A 67 11.83 4.18 1.34
N ASN A 68 11.09 5.08 0.68
CA ASN A 68 9.87 5.67 1.22
C ASN A 68 8.79 4.60 1.47
N ALA A 69 8.65 3.63 0.55
CA ALA A 69 7.73 2.51 0.73
C ALA A 69 8.12 1.64 1.92
N ALA A 70 9.42 1.40 2.14
CA ALA A 70 9.91 0.65 3.29
C ALA A 70 9.63 1.38 4.61
N GLN A 71 9.87 2.69 4.66
CA GLN A 71 9.57 3.52 5.84
C GLN A 71 8.07 3.56 6.15
N ALA A 72 7.21 3.63 5.13
CA ALA A 72 5.77 3.58 5.31
C ALA A 72 5.32 2.22 5.87
N LEU A 73 5.91 1.11 5.41
CA LEU A 73 5.63 -0.22 5.95
C LEU A 73 6.07 -0.34 7.41
N GLU A 74 7.25 0.18 7.75
CA GLU A 74 7.76 0.20 9.13
C GLU A 74 6.81 0.97 10.05
N HIS A 75 6.37 2.15 9.63
CA HIS A 75 5.40 2.94 10.40
C HIS A 75 4.06 2.22 10.59
N LEU A 76 3.53 1.60 9.55
CA LEU A 76 2.31 0.79 9.65
C LEU A 76 2.47 -0.41 10.58
N THR A 77 3.66 -1.03 10.63
CA THR A 77 3.91 -2.13 11.57
C THR A 77 3.97 -1.64 13.02
N GLU A 78 4.55 -0.47 13.27
CA GLU A 78 4.56 0.14 14.61
C GLU A 78 3.14 0.46 15.09
N GLU A 79 2.30 1.05 14.23
CA GLU A 79 0.89 1.32 14.55
C GLU A 79 0.12 0.03 14.83
N LEU A 80 0.35 -1.03 14.04
CA LEU A 80 -0.30 -2.32 14.23
C LEU A 80 0.08 -2.95 15.58
N ASP A 81 1.36 -2.89 15.95
CA ASP A 81 1.83 -3.41 17.24
C ASP A 81 1.32 -2.59 18.42
N ALA A 82 1.21 -1.26 18.28
CA ALA A 82 0.55 -0.41 19.27
C ALA A 82 -0.93 -0.78 19.45
N LEU A 83 -1.68 -0.95 18.35
CA LEU A 83 -3.08 -1.36 18.39
C LEU A 83 -3.26 -2.78 18.97
N ARG A 84 -2.32 -3.69 18.72
CA ARG A 84 -2.33 -5.03 19.36
C ARG A 84 -2.11 -4.94 20.87
N ALA A 85 -1.21 -4.07 21.32
CA ALA A 85 -1.01 -3.84 22.75
C ALA A 85 -2.26 -3.23 23.39
N GLU A 86 -2.88 -2.24 22.75
CA GLU A 86 -4.14 -1.65 23.21
C GLU A 86 -5.28 -2.67 23.25
N LEU A 87 -5.37 -3.55 22.24
CA LEU A 87 -6.34 -4.65 22.22
C LEU A 87 -6.10 -5.63 23.36
N ALA A 88 -4.85 -6.04 23.61
CA ALA A 88 -4.51 -6.93 24.70
C ALA A 88 -4.83 -6.32 26.07
N ASP A 89 -4.56 -5.03 26.25
CA ASP A 89 -4.89 -4.32 27.49
C ASP A 89 -6.40 -4.09 27.64
N ALA A 90 -7.12 -3.85 26.54
CA ALA A 90 -8.58 -3.79 26.54
C ALA A 90 -9.20 -5.16 26.86
N GLN A 91 -8.65 -6.24 26.32
CA GLN A 91 -9.04 -7.62 26.64
C GLN A 91 -8.78 -7.96 28.11
N ARG A 92 -7.64 -7.53 28.66
CA ARG A 92 -7.33 -7.69 30.11
C ARG A 92 -8.28 -6.88 31.00
N ARG A 93 -8.75 -5.73 30.53
CA ARG A 93 -9.70 -4.87 31.26
C ARG A 93 -11.16 -5.26 31.05
N ALA A 94 -11.46 -6.03 30.01
CA ALA A 94 -12.78 -6.57 29.79
C ALA A 94 -13.06 -7.68 30.81
N LEU A 95 -14.31 -7.75 31.30
CA LEU A 95 -14.76 -8.93 32.03
C LEU A 95 -14.57 -10.16 31.14
N THR A 96 -14.01 -11.23 31.69
CA THR A 96 -14.02 -12.53 31.01
C THR A 96 -15.35 -13.26 31.28
N ALA A 97 -15.65 -14.29 30.48
CA ALA A 97 -16.85 -15.10 30.70
C ALA A 97 -16.83 -15.77 32.08
N GLU A 98 -15.66 -16.22 32.53
CA GLU A 98 -15.44 -16.82 33.84
C GLU A 98 -15.67 -15.80 34.97
N ASP A 99 -15.28 -14.53 34.79
CA ASP A 99 -15.59 -13.46 35.74
C ASP A 99 -17.09 -13.17 35.83
N ALA A 100 -17.81 -13.22 34.71
CA ALA A 100 -19.26 -13.00 34.69
C ALA A 100 -20.03 -14.16 35.33
N GLU A 101 -19.61 -15.41 35.10
CA GLU A 101 -20.18 -16.59 35.75
C GLU A 101 -19.93 -16.58 37.26
N THR A 102 -18.70 -16.29 37.69
CA THR A 102 -18.36 -16.18 39.12
C THR A 102 -19.12 -15.04 39.81
N LEU A 103 -19.35 -13.91 39.12
CA LEU A 103 -20.21 -12.82 39.63
C LEU A 103 -21.67 -13.26 39.80
N ALA A 104 -22.21 -14.06 38.89
CA ALA A 104 -23.56 -14.61 39.03
C ALA A 104 -23.66 -15.58 40.23
N GLU A 105 -22.65 -16.42 40.46
CA GLU A 105 -22.59 -17.28 41.63
C GLU A 105 -22.46 -16.50 42.94
N ILE A 106 -21.62 -15.46 42.96
CA ILE A 106 -21.45 -14.57 44.12
C ILE A 106 -22.77 -13.85 44.42
N ALA A 107 -23.48 -13.39 43.40
CA ALA A 107 -24.80 -12.78 43.56
C ALA A 107 -25.81 -13.76 44.18
N ALA A 108 -25.83 -15.02 43.74
CA ALA A 108 -26.70 -16.05 44.31
C ALA A 108 -26.39 -16.30 45.80
N LYS A 109 -25.10 -16.37 46.15
CA LYS A 109 -24.64 -16.53 47.55
C LYS A 109 -25.00 -15.30 48.41
N LEU A 110 -24.84 -14.09 47.86
CA LEU A 110 -25.21 -12.84 48.54
C LEU A 110 -26.73 -12.72 48.74
N ASN A 111 -27.53 -13.19 47.78
CA ASN A 111 -28.99 -13.17 47.89
C ASN A 111 -29.49 -14.16 48.96
N LEU A 112 -28.86 -15.34 49.04
CA LEU A 112 -29.11 -16.30 50.12
C LEU A 112 -28.72 -15.69 51.49
N ALA A 113 -27.54 -15.08 51.58
CA ALA A 113 -27.07 -14.41 52.79
C ALA A 113 -28.00 -13.26 53.20
N ALA A 114 -28.46 -12.45 52.24
CA ALA A 114 -29.43 -11.38 52.49
C ALA A 114 -30.72 -11.92 53.12
N THR A 115 -31.26 -13.00 52.55
CA THR A 115 -32.48 -13.65 53.07
C THR A 115 -32.30 -14.13 54.51
N VAL A 116 -31.14 -14.68 54.85
CA VAL A 116 -30.83 -15.17 56.20
C VAL A 116 -30.63 -13.99 57.17
N PHE A 117 -29.89 -12.94 56.80
CA PHE A 117 -29.68 -11.76 57.63
C PHE A 117 -30.97 -10.95 57.87
N THR A 118 -31.84 -10.85 56.87
CA THR A 118 -33.16 -10.22 57.03
C THR A 118 -34.03 -11.01 57.99
N LYS A 119 -34.01 -12.36 57.93
CA LYS A 119 -34.71 -13.22 58.90
C LYS A 119 -34.16 -13.10 60.33
N MET A 120 -32.87 -12.79 60.47
CA MET A 120 -32.23 -12.52 61.76
C MET A 120 -32.42 -11.07 62.25
N GLY A 121 -33.15 -10.21 61.52
CA GLY A 121 -33.38 -8.82 61.90
C GLY A 121 -32.15 -7.92 61.79
N SER A 122 -31.13 -8.33 61.04
CA SER A 122 -29.88 -7.59 60.87
C SER A 122 -29.94 -6.64 59.67
N GLU A 123 -29.44 -5.41 59.84
CA GLU A 123 -29.32 -4.41 58.75
C GLU A 123 -28.40 -4.89 57.61
N GLN A 124 -27.56 -5.90 57.88
CA GLN A 124 -26.69 -6.52 56.87
C GLN A 124 -27.49 -7.20 55.73
N GLY A 125 -28.75 -7.55 55.95
CA GLY A 125 -29.62 -8.11 54.90
C GLY A 125 -29.84 -7.12 53.75
N THR A 126 -30.05 -5.85 54.07
CA THR A 126 -30.26 -4.78 53.10
C THR A 126 -28.98 -4.47 52.30
N HIS A 127 -27.83 -4.55 52.97
CA HIS A 127 -26.52 -4.38 52.34
C HIS A 127 -26.17 -5.55 51.40
N ALA A 128 -26.41 -6.78 51.85
CA ALA A 128 -26.19 -7.98 51.03
C ALA A 128 -27.11 -8.01 49.80
N SER A 129 -28.37 -7.57 49.94
CA SER A 129 -29.30 -7.45 48.82
C SER A 129 -28.85 -6.42 47.77
N LYS A 130 -28.37 -5.24 48.21
CA LYS A 130 -27.81 -4.22 47.31
C LYS A 130 -26.57 -4.71 46.56
N LEU A 131 -25.68 -5.43 47.25
CA LEU A 131 -24.49 -6.03 46.63
C LEU A 131 -24.84 -7.14 45.63
N ALA A 132 -25.84 -7.97 45.93
CA ALA A 132 -26.34 -8.98 45.00
C ALA A 132 -26.90 -8.34 43.73
N LEU A 133 -27.71 -7.29 43.85
CA LEU A 133 -28.26 -6.56 42.70
C LEU A 133 -27.17 -5.88 41.86
N ALA A 134 -26.15 -5.32 42.50
CA ALA A 134 -25.01 -4.74 41.80
C ALA A 134 -24.19 -5.79 41.03
N ALA A 135 -23.95 -6.96 41.63
CA ALA A 135 -23.26 -8.07 40.98
C ALA A 135 -24.04 -8.61 39.78
N ILE A 136 -25.38 -8.76 39.90
CA ILE A 136 -26.26 -9.15 38.80
C ILE A 136 -26.21 -8.13 37.67
N ALA A 137 -26.29 -6.83 37.97
CA ALA A 137 -26.26 -5.79 36.96
C ALA A 137 -24.94 -5.75 36.19
N ILE A 138 -23.81 -6.06 36.84
CA ILE A 138 -22.49 -6.14 36.20
C ILE A 138 -22.40 -7.40 35.31
N ALA A 139 -22.87 -8.56 35.80
CA ALA A 139 -22.91 -9.79 35.02
C ALA A 139 -23.83 -9.68 33.80
N ASP A 140 -25.03 -9.10 33.97
CA ASP A 140 -26.01 -8.92 32.89
C ASP A 140 -25.49 -7.91 31.85
N ARG A 141 -24.75 -6.90 32.28
CA ARG A 141 -24.07 -5.99 31.34
C ARG A 141 -23.02 -6.72 30.50
N TYR A 142 -22.29 -7.69 31.04
CA TYR A 142 -21.35 -8.50 30.25
C TYR A 142 -22.08 -9.27 29.14
N TRP A 143 -23.17 -9.97 29.47
CA TRP A 143 -23.96 -10.75 28.51
C TRP A 143 -24.72 -9.89 27.49
N ASN A 144 -25.14 -8.67 27.85
CA ASN A 144 -25.84 -7.76 26.94
C ASN A 144 -24.90 -6.88 26.09
N THR A 145 -23.62 -6.75 26.47
CA THR A 145 -22.63 -5.93 25.74
C THR A 145 -21.62 -6.74 24.93
N THR A 146 -21.58 -8.06 25.11
CA THR A 146 -20.88 -8.94 24.18
C THR A 146 -21.62 -8.88 22.84
N PRO A 147 -20.99 -8.40 21.75
CA PRO A 147 -21.60 -8.52 20.45
C PRO A 147 -21.73 -10.01 20.15
N LEU A 148 -22.97 -10.51 20.03
CA LEU A 148 -23.24 -11.85 19.51
C LEU A 148 -22.33 -12.06 18.30
N SER A 149 -21.59 -13.17 18.32
CA SER A 149 -20.74 -13.55 17.21
C SER A 149 -21.58 -13.52 15.93
N THR A 150 -20.99 -13.13 14.80
CA THR A 150 -21.74 -12.90 13.54
C THR A 150 -22.61 -14.10 13.14
N TRP A 151 -22.29 -15.30 13.62
CA TRP A 151 -23.03 -16.54 13.44
C TRP A 151 -24.32 -16.64 14.29
N GLU A 152 -24.32 -16.18 15.54
CA GLU A 152 -25.51 -16.21 16.40
C GLU A 152 -26.58 -15.20 15.98
N ARG A 153 -26.18 -14.08 15.35
CA ARG A 153 -27.15 -13.17 14.71
C ARG A 153 -27.88 -13.82 13.53
N VAL A 154 -27.19 -14.69 12.78
CA VAL A 154 -27.77 -15.36 11.61
C VAL A 154 -28.77 -16.43 12.07
N ASP A 155 -28.47 -17.20 13.11
CA ASP A 155 -29.44 -18.14 13.70
C ASP A 155 -30.64 -17.43 14.36
N ALA A 156 -30.44 -16.28 15.02
CA ALA A 156 -31.56 -15.51 15.58
C ALA A 156 -32.47 -14.89 14.50
N THR A 157 -31.93 -14.60 13.31
CA THR A 157 -32.69 -14.06 12.17
C THR A 157 -33.31 -15.15 11.29
N LEU A 158 -32.75 -16.37 11.30
CA LEU A 158 -33.27 -17.54 10.58
C LEU A 158 -34.15 -18.45 11.46
N GLY A 159 -34.08 -18.36 12.79
CA GLY A 159 -34.77 -19.23 13.74
C GLY A 159 -36.22 -18.84 14.08
N THR A 160 -36.71 -17.70 13.57
CA THR A 160 -38.11 -17.26 13.78
C THR A 160 -38.74 -16.72 12.49
N GLN A 161 -38.59 -17.42 11.37
CA GLN A 161 -39.60 -17.33 10.33
C GLN A 161 -40.70 -18.33 10.68
N PRO A 162 -41.92 -17.90 11.07
CA PRO A 162 -43.04 -18.81 11.16
C PRO A 162 -43.23 -19.39 9.76
N ALA A 163 -43.14 -20.72 9.68
CA ALA A 163 -43.52 -21.47 8.51
C ALA A 163 -44.86 -20.91 8.01
N ALA A 164 -44.84 -20.53 6.75
CA ALA A 164 -45.97 -20.01 6.02
C ALA A 164 -47.27 -20.75 6.40
N MET A 165 -48.32 -19.95 6.57
CA MET A 165 -49.68 -20.38 6.25
C MET A 165 -49.66 -21.14 4.92
N CYS A 166 -49.70 -22.47 5.00
CA CYS A 166 -50.26 -23.30 3.95
C CYS A 166 -51.62 -23.76 4.46
N MET A 167 -52.66 -23.24 3.80
CA MET A 167 -53.92 -23.96 3.63
C MET A 167 -53.66 -25.29 2.92
#